data_AF-A0A3R6XB82-F1
#
_entry.id   AF-A0A3R6XB82-F1
#
_cell.length_a   1.000
_cell.length_b   1.000
_cell.length_c   1.000
_cell.angle_alpha   90.00
_cell.angle_beta   90.00
_cell.angle_gamma   90.00
#
_symmetry.space_group_name_H-M   'P 1'
#
loop_
_entity.id
_entity.type
_entity.pdbx_description
1 polymer ?
#
loop_
_entity_poly.entity_id
_entity_poly.type
_entity_poly.pdbx_seq_one_letter_code
_entity_poly.pdbx_strand_id
1 'polypeptide(L)'
;AYTNTPTPIVKVLDKRRTAPREPEYLVRHADGETHWTPRSRLTDYESFISEYENLERSHRGLPTLRRSPRLAELDVEAVVREY
;
A
#
# COMPACT_ATOMS: atom_id res chain seq x y z
N ALA A 1 23.82 18.87 -0.27
CA ALA A 1 23.38 17.83 -1.22
C ALA A 1 22.00 17.38 -0.77
N TYR A 2 20.94 17.64 -1.55
CA TYR A 2 19.60 17.14 -1.22
C TYR A 2 19.60 15.64 -1.53
N THR A 3 19.55 14.82 -0.48
CA THR A 3 19.36 13.38 -0.60
C THR A 3 17.97 13.14 -1.15
N ASN A 4 17.88 12.82 -2.45
CA ASN A 4 16.68 12.28 -3.07
C ASN A 4 16.49 10.83 -2.59
N THR A 5 16.37 10.66 -1.28
CA THR A 5 15.95 9.41 -0.67
C THR A 5 14.45 9.32 -0.88
N PRO A 6 13.95 8.36 -1.67
CA PRO A 6 12.51 8.16 -1.79
C PRO A 6 11.98 7.87 -0.39
N THR A 7 11.11 8.75 0.09
CA THR A 7 10.46 8.62 1.39
C THR A 7 9.61 7.35 1.38
N PRO A 8 9.58 6.58 2.49
CA PRO A 8 8.82 5.34 2.51
C PRO A 8 7.34 5.60 2.32
N ILE A 9 6.67 4.67 1.64
CA ILE A 9 5.22 4.72 1.47
C ILE A 9 4.57 4.28 2.78
N VAL A 10 3.58 5.06 3.23
CA VAL A 10 2.86 4.80 4.48
C VAL A 10 1.41 4.36 4.24
N LYS A 11 0.85 4.63 3.04
CA LYS A 11 -0.53 4.26 2.73
C LYS A 11 -0.82 4.27 1.23
N VAL A 12 -1.72 3.39 0.79
CA VAL A 12 -2.41 3.49 -0.51
C VAL A 12 -3.76 4.17 -0.30
N LEU A 13 -4.02 5.25 -1.04
CA LEU A 13 -5.22 6.07 -0.91
C LEU A 13 -6.26 5.76 -1.99
N ASP A 14 -5.82 5.49 -3.20
CA ASP A 14 -6.71 5.31 -4.34
C ASP A 14 -6.07 4.44 -5.43
N LYS A 15 -6.87 4.00 -6.39
CA LYS A 15 -6.45 3.20 -7.54
C LYS A 15 -7.15 3.67 -8.79
N ARG A 16 -6.37 3.88 -9.85
CA ARG A 16 -6.89 4.11 -11.19
C ARG A 16 -6.46 3.01 -12.15
N ARG A 17 -7.38 2.60 -13.02
CA ARG A 17 -7.09 1.68 -14.12
C ARG A 17 -6.77 2.50 -15.36
N THR A 18 -5.51 2.51 -15.77
CA THR A 18 -5.06 3.24 -16.96
C THR A 18 -4.92 2.30 -18.15
N ALA A 19 -6.00 1.66 -18.60
CA ALA A 19 -5.94 0.72 -19.74
C ALA A 19 -5.43 1.45 -21.02
N PRO A 20 -4.49 0.87 -21.79
CA PRO A 20 -3.98 -0.51 -21.77
C PRO A 20 -2.79 -0.78 -20.81
N ARG A 21 -2.43 0.17 -19.95
CA ARG A 21 -1.32 0.08 -19.00
C ARG A 21 -1.74 -0.60 -17.69
N GLU A 22 -0.74 -0.94 -16.88
CA GLU A 22 -0.94 -1.46 -15.54
C GLU A 22 -1.70 -0.47 -14.64
N PRO A 23 -2.42 -0.95 -13.60
CA PRO A 23 -3.07 -0.06 -12.65
C PRO A 23 -2.04 0.75 -11.87
N GLU A 24 -2.40 2.00 -11.61
CA GLU A 24 -1.62 2.90 -10.75
C GLU A 24 -2.35 3.08 -9.43
N TYR A 25 -1.58 3.14 -8.36
CA TYR A 25 -2.06 3.38 -7.02
C TYR A 25 -1.59 4.77 -6.57
N LEU A 26 -2.50 5.56 -6.02
CA LEU A 26 -2.15 6.79 -5.36
C LEU A 26 -1.57 6.43 -3.99
N VAL A 27 -0.26 6.63 -3.84
CA VAL A 27 0.46 6.31 -2.61
C VAL A 27 0.77 7.60 -1.85
N ARG A 28 0.63 7.53 -0.54
CA ARG A 28 1.08 8.58 0.38
C ARG A 28 2.42 8.20 0.98
N HIS A 29 3.36 9.13 0.91
CA HIS A 29 4.69 9.01 1.48
C HIS A 29 4.73 9.57 2.91
N ALA A 30 5.77 9.21 3.66
CA ALA A 30 5.95 9.66 5.04
C ALA A 30 6.14 11.17 5.18
N ASP A 31 6.62 11.85 4.13
CA ASP A 31 6.69 13.32 4.03
C ASP A 31 5.31 13.98 3.81
N GLY A 32 4.26 13.17 3.61
CA GLY A 32 2.91 13.64 3.33
C GLY A 32 2.61 13.86 1.85
N GLU A 33 3.59 13.73 0.96
CA GLU A 33 3.36 13.81 -0.48
C GLU A 33 2.59 12.61 -0.99
N THR A 34 1.81 12.82 -2.05
CA THR A 34 1.03 11.76 -2.69
C THR A 34 1.32 11.67 -4.17
N HIS A 35 1.65 10.47 -4.64
CA HIS A 35 2.07 10.24 -6.03
C HIS A 35 1.33 9.05 -6.64
N TRP A 36 0.96 9.15 -7.92
CA TRP A 36 0.46 8.00 -8.66
C TRP A 36 1.63 7.10 -9.05
N THR A 37 1.64 5.88 -8.50
CA THR A 37 2.74 4.93 -8.69
C THR A 37 2.22 3.65 -9.35
N PRO A 38 2.84 3.18 -10.44
CA PRO A 38 2.47 1.93 -11.08
C PRO A 38 2.68 0.74 -10.15
N ARG A 39 1.82 -0.28 -10.28
CA ARG A 39 1.88 -1.51 -9.48
C ARG A 39 3.25 -2.19 -9.49
N SER A 40 3.94 -2.17 -10.62
CA SER A 40 5.29 -2.72 -10.81
C SER A 40 6.35 -2.10 -9.88
N ARG A 41 6.14 -0.86 -9.43
CA ARG A 41 7.05 -0.16 -8.49
C ARG A 41 6.70 -0.35 -7.02
N LEU A 42 5.61 -1.06 -6.73
CA LEU A 42 5.09 -1.24 -5.37
C LEU A 42 5.24 -2.68 -4.88
N THR A 43 6.15 -3.44 -5.47
CA THR A 43 6.41 -4.85 -5.11
C THR A 43 6.85 -5.01 -3.66
N ASP A 44 7.64 -4.08 -3.12
CA ASP A 44 8.04 -4.11 -1.70
C ASP A 44 6.92 -3.63 -0.75
N TYR A 45 5.86 -3.03 -1.31
CA TYR A 45 4.73 -2.43 -0.61
C TYR A 45 3.42 -3.20 -0.83
N GLU A 46 3.52 -4.51 -1.12
CA GLU A 46 2.35 -5.37 -1.39
C GLU A 46 1.35 -5.39 -0.22
N SER A 47 1.82 -5.20 1.02
CA SER A 47 0.97 -5.11 2.21
C SER A 47 -0.08 -4.01 2.05
N PHE A 48 0.36 -2.77 1.76
CA PHE A 48 -0.53 -1.62 1.60
C PHE A 48 -1.50 -1.79 0.44
N ILE A 49 -1.06 -2.44 -0.65
CA ILE A 49 -1.93 -2.75 -1.78
C ILE A 49 -3.00 -3.77 -1.37
N SER A 50 -2.59 -4.84 -0.68
CA SER A 50 -3.51 -5.89 -0.25
C SER A 50 -4.57 -5.36 0.70
N GLU A 51 -4.17 -4.49 1.64
CA GLU A 51 -5.08 -3.80 2.56
C GLU A 51 -6.09 -2.94 1.80
N TYR A 52 -5.62 -2.11 0.87
CA TYR A 52 -6.49 -1.29 0.02
C TYR A 52 -7.48 -2.14 -0.80
N GLU A 53 -7.00 -3.18 -1.49
CA GLU A 53 -7.87 -4.06 -2.28
C GLU A 53 -8.88 -4.83 -1.42
N ASN A 54 -8.50 -5.20 -0.20
CA ASN A 54 -9.39 -5.85 0.75
C ASN A 54 -10.47 -4.90 1.26
N LEU A 55 -10.12 -3.65 1.52
CA LEU A 55 -11.07 -2.60 1.88
C LEU A 55 -12.08 -2.37 0.74
N GLU A 56 -11.58 -2.18 -0.48
CA GLU A 56 -12.42 -2.03 -1.69
C GLU A 56 -13.36 -3.22 -1.92
N ARG A 57 -12.88 -4.45 -1.66
CA ARG A 57 -13.70 -5.67 -1.72
C ARG A 57 -14.76 -5.70 -0.63
N SER A 58 -14.39 -5.35 0.61
CA SER A 58 -15.33 -5.28 1.73
C SER A 58 -16.45 -4.29 1.47
N HIS A 59 -16.14 -3.11 0.91
CA HIS A 59 -17.15 -2.14 0.47
C HIS A 59 -18.11 -2.69 -0.59
N ARG A 60 -17.67 -3.68 -1.39
CA ARG A 60 -18.47 -4.36 -2.40
C ARG A 60 -19.11 -5.67 -1.89
N GLY A 61 -18.99 -5.98 -0.59
CA GLY A 61 -19.48 -7.24 -0.02
C GLY A 61 -18.73 -8.49 -0.48
N LEU A 62 -17.53 -8.33 -1.06
CA LEU A 62 -16.70 -9.42 -1.52
C LEU A 62 -15.77 -9.92 -0.40
N PRO A 63 -15.47 -11.23 -0.35
CA PRO A 63 -14.51 -11.76 0.62
C PRO A 63 -13.11 -11.18 0.38
N THR A 64 -12.42 -10.89 1.50
CA THR A 64 -11.04 -10.42 1.51
C THR A 64 -10.12 -11.48 0.90
N LEU A 65 -9.17 -11.02 0.10
CA LEU A 65 -8.02 -11.79 -0.33
C LEU A 65 -7.15 -12.06 0.91
N ARG A 66 -7.35 -13.21 1.57
CA ARG A 66 -6.51 -13.63 2.68
C ARG A 66 -5.07 -13.77 2.19
N ARG A 67 -4.14 -13.02 2.78
CA ARG A 67 -2.72 -13.30 2.68
C ARG A 67 -2.43 -14.62 3.38
N SER A 68 -1.51 -15.40 2.81
CA SER A 68 -0.95 -16.58 3.45
C SER A 68 -0.44 -16.21 4.85
N PRO A 69 -0.67 -17.04 5.88
CA PRO A 69 -0.47 -16.69 7.29
C PRO A 69 0.95 -16.21 7.66
N ARG A 70 1.97 -16.53 6.85
CA ARG A 70 3.38 -16.19 7.12
C ARG A 70 3.71 -14.70 7.20
N LEU A 71 2.86 -13.82 6.69
CA LEU A 71 3.16 -12.38 6.60
C LEU A 71 2.34 -11.55 7.60
N ALA A 72 1.32 -12.11 8.26
CA ALA A 72 0.44 -11.38 9.17
C ALA A 72 1.09 -11.09 10.54
N GLU A 73 2.10 -11.87 10.95
CA GLU A 73 2.81 -11.68 12.21
C GLU A 73 3.79 -10.48 12.20
N LEU A 74 4.15 -9.96 11.03
CA LEU A 74 5.12 -8.84 10.90
C LEU A 74 4.51 -7.45 11.15
N ASP A 75 3.19 -7.30 11.09
CA ASP A 75 2.50 -6.00 11.23
C ASP A 75 2.09 -5.69 12.68
N VAL A 76 2.18 -6.67 13.58
CA VAL A 76 1.79 -6.52 14.99
C VAL A 76 2.92 -5.90 15.83
N GLU A 77 4.17 -5.97 15.38
CA GLU A 77 5.33 -5.49 16.14
C GLU A 77 5.57 -3.97 16.03
N ALA A 78 4.78 -3.22 15.25
CA ALA A 78 4.97 -1.77 15.05
C ALA A 78 4.08 -0.86 15.90
N VAL A 79 3.18 -1.41 16.75
CA VAL A 79 2.18 -0.63 17.52
C VAL A 79 2.49 -0.52 19.02
N VAL A 80 3.65 -0.97 19.49
CA VAL A 80 3.97 -0.84 20.93
C VAL A 80 5.38 -0.32 21.16
N ARG A 81 5.50 1.01 21.24
CA ARG A 81 6.41 1.68 22.17
C ARG A 81 6.05 3.17 22.24
N GLU A 82 5.05 3.47 23.05
CA GLU A 82 5.02 4.73 23.79
C GLU A 82 5.46 4.36 25.21
N TYR A 83 6.62 4.88 25.63
CA TYR A 83 7.10 4.95 27.02
C TYR A 83 7.89 6.24 27.17
#